data_AF-A0A382ZIJ1-F1
#
_entry.id   AF-A0A382ZIJ1-F1
#
_cell.length_a   1.000
_cell.length_b   1.000
_cell.length_c   1.000
_cell.angle_alpha   90.00
_cell.angle_beta   90.00
_cell.angle_gamma   90.00
#
_symmetry.space_group_name_H-M   'P 1'
#
loop_
_entity.id
_entity.type
_entity.pdbx_description
1 polymer ?
#
loop_
_entity_poly.entity_id
_entity_poly.type
_entity_poly.pdbx_seq_one_letter_code
_entity_poly.pdbx_strand_id
1 'polypeptide(L)'
;MRVFDVVVIGAGAAGLMCALTAGQRGKSVLVIDRANKVGKKILMSGGGRCNFTNLDVQPNNFISQNPHYCKSALSRYTQWDFIGLVAEYDIAYHEKTLGQLFCDDSAKEIVDLLLNECNKADVTITTRCEILSVEKNESGYSLTTSNGEYECESLVIATGGLSMPKLGATPFGYKIAQQFGLNVLPTRAALVPFTLHDKDKDTLAELSGIAVDVYASCNNTTFKEAMLFTHRGLSGPAMLQISSYWEAGDSL
;
A
#
# COMPACT_ATOMS: atom_id res chain seq x y z
N MET A 1 -15.66 -1.88 -28.01
CA MET A 1 -15.97 -1.63 -26.60
C MET A 1 -16.06 -2.98 -25.89
N ARG A 2 -15.29 -3.20 -24.81
CA ARG A 2 -15.30 -4.46 -24.03
C ARG A 2 -16.02 -4.22 -22.70
N VAL A 3 -16.88 -5.14 -22.29
CA VAL A 3 -17.73 -4.99 -21.10
C VAL A 3 -17.30 -5.97 -20.01
N PHE A 4 -17.23 -5.49 -18.77
CA PHE A 4 -16.93 -6.28 -17.57
C PHE A 4 -17.92 -5.92 -16.46
N ASP A 5 -18.18 -6.81 -15.51
CA ASP A 5 -18.95 -6.46 -14.32
C ASP A 5 -18.17 -5.49 -13.43
N VAL A 6 -16.87 -5.75 -13.26
CA VAL A 6 -15.97 -4.98 -12.38
C VAL A 6 -14.70 -4.59 -13.11
N VAL A 7 -14.34 -3.30 -13.09
CA VAL A 7 -13.01 -2.82 -13.47
C VAL A 7 -12.28 -2.32 -12.23
N VAL A 8 -11.05 -2.79 -12.03
CA VAL A 8 -10.14 -2.37 -10.95
C VAL A 8 -8.96 -1.61 -11.56
N ILE A 9 -8.76 -0.35 -11.17
CA ILE A 9 -7.62 0.45 -11.62
C ILE A 9 -6.50 0.36 -10.57
N GLY A 10 -5.40 -0.30 -10.94
CA GLY A 10 -4.21 -0.54 -10.13
C GLY A 10 -4.05 -2.01 -9.74
N ALA A 11 -2.97 -2.65 -10.19
CA ALA A 11 -2.59 -4.03 -9.89
C ALA A 11 -1.59 -4.10 -8.72
N GLY A 12 -1.88 -3.37 -7.65
CA GLY A 12 -1.17 -3.47 -6.37
C GLY A 12 -1.86 -4.47 -5.42
N ALA A 13 -1.45 -4.48 -4.15
CA ALA A 13 -2.01 -5.40 -3.14
C ALA A 13 -3.54 -5.32 -3.06
N ALA A 14 -4.10 -4.12 -2.82
CA ALA A 14 -5.54 -3.93 -2.71
C ALA A 14 -6.29 -4.27 -4.01
N GLY A 15 -5.71 -3.96 -5.17
CA GLY A 15 -6.36 -4.19 -6.45
C GLY A 15 -6.44 -5.66 -6.83
N LEU A 16 -5.34 -6.39 -6.66
CA LEU A 16 -5.32 -7.84 -6.90
C LEU A 16 -6.22 -8.58 -5.91
N MET A 17 -6.21 -8.19 -4.63
CA MET A 17 -7.09 -8.76 -3.60
C MET A 17 -8.57 -8.49 -3.91
N CYS A 18 -8.91 -7.27 -4.34
CA CYS A 18 -10.26 -6.95 -4.76
C CYS A 18 -10.68 -7.78 -5.98
N ALA A 19 -9.78 -7.92 -6.96
CA ALA A 19 -10.08 -8.60 -8.20
C ALA A 19 -10.31 -10.10 -8.01
N LEU A 20 -9.43 -10.80 -7.29
CA LEU A 20 -9.63 -12.22 -6.97
C LEU A 20 -10.92 -12.43 -6.19
N THR A 21 -11.23 -11.56 -5.22
CA THR A 21 -12.45 -11.70 -4.40
C THR A 21 -13.72 -11.50 -5.24
N ALA A 22 -13.71 -10.56 -6.18
CA ALA A 22 -14.83 -10.35 -7.10
C ALA A 22 -14.97 -11.52 -8.09
N GLY A 23 -13.86 -12.01 -8.65
CA GLY A 23 -13.85 -13.17 -9.56
C GLY A 23 -14.32 -14.46 -8.89
N GLN A 24 -13.90 -14.73 -7.65
CA GLN A 24 -14.38 -15.87 -6.84
C GLN A 24 -15.90 -15.84 -6.60
N ARG A 25 -16.53 -14.66 -6.73
CA ARG A 25 -18.00 -14.49 -6.66
C ARG A 25 -18.68 -14.62 -8.03
N GLY A 26 -17.96 -15.08 -9.05
CA GLY A 26 -18.46 -15.29 -10.41
C GLY A 26 -18.60 -14.01 -11.24
N LYS A 27 -17.91 -12.93 -10.88
CA LYS A 27 -17.93 -11.68 -11.67
C LYS A 27 -16.86 -11.70 -12.75
N SER A 28 -17.17 -11.13 -13.91
CA SER A 28 -16.18 -10.81 -14.93
C SER A 28 -15.38 -9.58 -14.48
N VAL A 29 -14.06 -9.77 -14.27
CA VAL A 29 -13.20 -8.72 -13.69
C VAL A 29 -12.05 -8.38 -14.62
N LEU A 30 -11.83 -7.08 -14.80
CA LEU A 30 -10.65 -6.53 -15.46
C LEU A 30 -9.82 -5.70 -14.47
N VAL A 31 -8.54 -6.04 -14.31
CA VAL A 31 -7.56 -5.19 -13.63
C VAL A 31 -6.74 -4.45 -14.68
N ILE A 32 -6.64 -3.12 -14.55
CA ILE A 32 -5.83 -2.27 -15.42
C ILE A 32 -4.70 -1.64 -14.62
N ASP A 33 -3.47 -1.76 -15.09
CA ASP A 33 -2.31 -1.07 -14.53
C ASP A 33 -1.44 -0.43 -15.62
N ARG A 34 -0.95 0.78 -15.35
CA ARG A 34 -0.05 1.52 -16.25
C ARG A 34 1.37 0.97 -16.26
N ALA A 35 1.79 0.35 -15.15
CA ALA A 35 3.12 -0.20 -15.00
C ALA A 35 3.29 -1.43 -15.89
N ASN A 36 4.56 -1.77 -16.19
CA ASN A 36 4.91 -2.95 -16.97
C ASN A 36 4.86 -4.27 -16.18
N LYS A 37 4.70 -4.21 -14.85
CA LYS A 37 4.62 -5.36 -13.95
C LYS A 37 3.67 -5.01 -12.81
N VAL A 38 2.89 -5.98 -12.37
CA VAL A 38 2.02 -5.88 -11.20
C VAL A 38 2.84 -5.90 -9.90
N GLY A 39 2.22 -5.52 -8.78
CA GLY A 39 2.78 -5.77 -7.45
C GLY A 39 4.11 -5.08 -7.14
N LYS A 40 4.55 -4.07 -7.90
CA LYS A 40 5.89 -3.45 -7.72
C LYS A 40 6.19 -3.00 -6.29
N LYS A 41 5.20 -2.46 -5.57
CA LYS A 41 5.38 -2.07 -4.17
C LYS A 41 5.44 -3.28 -3.22
N ILE A 42 4.76 -4.37 -3.55
CA ILE A 42 4.90 -5.65 -2.80
C ILE A 42 6.34 -6.14 -2.97
N LEU A 43 6.83 -6.22 -4.21
CA LEU A 43 8.18 -6.70 -4.54
C LEU A 43 9.31 -5.96 -3.83
N MET A 44 9.14 -4.67 -3.51
CA MET A 44 10.15 -3.89 -2.78
C MET A 44 9.93 -3.86 -1.26
N SER A 45 8.75 -4.25 -0.78
CA SER A 45 8.38 -4.13 0.62
C SER A 45 9.21 -5.08 1.49
N GLY A 46 9.43 -4.70 2.75
CA GLY A 46 10.21 -5.51 3.69
C GLY A 46 11.63 -5.84 3.22
N GLY A 47 12.27 -4.95 2.43
CA GLY A 47 13.58 -5.22 1.86
C GLY A 47 13.59 -6.32 0.79
N GLY A 48 12.47 -6.55 0.12
CA GLY A 48 12.32 -7.61 -0.89
C GLY A 48 11.77 -8.94 -0.34
N ARG A 49 11.48 -9.01 0.96
CA ARG A 49 10.87 -10.19 1.62
C ARG A 49 9.40 -10.03 1.96
N CYS A 50 8.82 -8.86 1.73
CA CYS A 50 7.43 -8.51 2.04
C CYS A 50 7.06 -8.71 3.52
N ASN A 51 7.02 -7.61 4.28
CA ASN A 51 6.32 -7.59 5.56
C ASN A 51 4.81 -7.62 5.26
N PHE A 52 4.23 -8.81 5.11
CA PHE A 52 2.93 -8.98 4.47
C PHE A 52 1.75 -8.76 5.43
N THR A 53 1.97 -8.93 6.73
CA THR A 53 1.00 -8.61 7.78
C THR A 53 1.67 -8.48 9.15
N ASN A 54 0.89 -8.23 10.19
CA ASN A 54 1.31 -8.26 11.59
C ASN A 54 0.42 -9.20 12.42
N LEU A 55 0.95 -9.79 13.49
CA LEU A 55 0.16 -10.58 14.44
C LEU A 55 -0.82 -9.70 15.25
N ASP A 56 -0.43 -8.47 15.57
CA ASP A 56 -1.25 -7.47 16.24
C ASP A 56 -1.82 -6.46 15.24
N VAL A 57 -2.99 -6.78 14.69
CA VAL A 57 -3.75 -5.88 13.82
C VAL A 57 -4.97 -5.37 14.56
N GLN A 58 -4.91 -4.11 14.95
CA GLN A 58 -5.98 -3.43 15.67
C GLN A 58 -6.29 -2.07 15.03
N PRO A 59 -7.52 -1.53 15.22
CA PRO A 59 -7.91 -0.25 14.63
C PRO A 59 -7.02 0.93 15.04
N ASN A 60 -6.43 0.90 16.24
CA ASN A 60 -5.50 1.92 16.76
C ASN A 60 -4.13 1.91 16.04
N ASN A 61 -3.80 0.87 15.27
CA ASN A 61 -2.58 0.81 14.47
C ASN A 61 -2.72 1.59 13.13
N PHE A 62 -3.85 2.26 12.89
CA PHE A 62 -4.14 3.02 11.67
C PHE A 62 -4.55 4.47 12.00
N ILE A 63 -3.93 5.44 11.32
CA ILE A 63 -4.24 6.86 11.49
C ILE A 63 -5.32 7.28 10.49
N SER A 64 -6.40 7.86 10.99
CA SER A 64 -7.53 8.34 10.19
C SER A 64 -8.29 9.45 10.93
N GLN A 65 -8.82 10.43 10.19
CA GLN A 65 -9.77 11.42 10.74
C GLN A 65 -11.10 10.77 11.19
N ASN A 66 -11.39 9.56 10.70
CA ASN A 66 -12.42 8.69 11.26
C ASN A 66 -11.76 7.43 11.84
N PRO A 67 -11.47 7.39 13.16
CA PRO A 67 -10.80 6.26 13.82
C PRO A 67 -11.60 4.95 13.80
N HIS A 68 -12.87 4.96 13.38
CA HIS A 68 -13.72 3.77 13.32
C HIS A 68 -13.86 3.19 11.92
N TYR A 69 -13.37 3.89 10.89
CA TYR A 69 -13.56 3.53 9.49
C TYR A 69 -13.05 2.12 9.16
N CYS A 70 -11.84 1.75 9.63
CA CYS A 70 -11.22 0.47 9.30
C CYS A 70 -11.80 -0.73 10.07
N LYS A 71 -12.53 -0.50 11.17
CA LYS A 71 -12.99 -1.57 12.08
C LYS A 71 -13.73 -2.69 11.36
N SER A 72 -14.70 -2.33 10.52
CA SER A 72 -15.53 -3.29 9.79
C SER A 72 -14.73 -4.12 8.79
N ALA A 73 -13.78 -3.51 8.08
CA ALA A 73 -12.93 -4.22 7.14
C ALA A 73 -11.99 -5.21 7.87
N LEU A 74 -11.31 -4.74 8.93
CA LEU A 74 -10.38 -5.55 9.72
C LEU A 74 -11.06 -6.73 10.42
N SER A 75 -12.35 -6.62 10.78
CA SER A 75 -13.10 -7.73 11.39
C SER A 75 -13.61 -8.76 10.39
N ARG A 76 -13.72 -8.41 9.10
CA ARG A 76 -14.28 -9.29 8.06
C ARG A 76 -13.22 -10.04 7.27
N TYR A 77 -12.02 -9.47 7.20
CA TYR A 77 -10.84 -10.11 6.65
C TYR A 77 -9.66 -9.76 7.57
N THR A 78 -9.34 -10.70 8.44
CA THR A 78 -8.33 -10.57 9.49
C THR A 78 -6.94 -10.90 8.96
N GLN A 79 -5.91 -10.60 9.74
CA GLN A 79 -4.55 -11.05 9.46
C GLN A 79 -4.47 -12.58 9.34
N TRP A 80 -5.29 -13.31 10.10
CA TRP A 80 -5.29 -14.77 10.12
C TRP A 80 -5.84 -15.37 8.84
N ASP A 81 -6.82 -14.70 8.21
CA ASP A 81 -7.33 -15.13 6.91
C ASP A 81 -6.23 -15.03 5.83
N PHE A 82 -5.42 -13.97 5.87
CA PHE A 82 -4.30 -13.84 4.94
C PHE A 82 -3.14 -14.79 5.28
N ILE A 83 -2.83 -14.98 6.55
CA ILE A 83 -1.83 -15.98 7.00
C ILE A 83 -2.25 -17.39 6.55
N GLY A 84 -3.55 -17.72 6.67
CA GLY A 84 -4.10 -18.98 6.18
C GLY A 84 -3.89 -19.14 4.68
N LEU A 85 -4.20 -18.12 3.89
CA LEU A 85 -3.97 -18.13 2.45
C LEU A 85 -2.49 -18.28 2.08
N VAL A 86 -1.58 -17.63 2.81
CA VAL A 86 -0.13 -17.79 2.62
C VAL A 86 0.30 -19.24 2.92
N ALA A 87 -0.25 -19.84 3.98
CA ALA A 87 0.02 -21.23 4.34
C ALA A 87 -0.56 -22.24 3.33
N GLU A 88 -1.72 -21.98 2.74
CA GLU A 88 -2.32 -22.82 1.68
C GLU A 88 -1.45 -22.91 0.41
N TYR A 89 -0.58 -21.92 0.21
CA TYR A 89 0.40 -21.89 -0.89
C TYR A 89 1.78 -22.41 -0.48
N ASP A 90 1.91 -22.99 0.73
CA ASP A 90 3.16 -23.51 1.28
C ASP A 90 4.31 -22.46 1.30
N ILE A 91 3.97 -21.18 1.41
CA ILE A 91 4.97 -20.10 1.48
C ILE A 91 5.52 -20.03 2.91
N ALA A 92 6.83 -20.23 3.04
CA ALA A 92 7.50 -20.14 4.33
C ALA A 92 7.62 -18.68 4.80
N TYR A 93 7.35 -18.45 6.08
CA TYR A 93 7.45 -17.15 6.71
C TYR A 93 7.88 -17.25 8.17
N HIS A 94 8.46 -16.15 8.68
CA HIS A 94 8.82 -16.01 10.08
C HIS A 94 8.35 -14.68 10.65
N GLU A 95 8.15 -14.66 11.97
CA GLU A 95 8.04 -13.43 12.73
C GLU A 95 9.43 -12.80 12.90
N LYS A 96 9.53 -11.49 12.67
CA LYS A 96 10.74 -10.71 12.97
C LYS A 96 10.65 -10.08 14.36
N THR A 97 10.30 -8.80 14.45
CA THR A 97 10.06 -8.10 15.72
C THR A 97 8.64 -7.56 15.73
N LEU A 98 8.06 -7.44 16.93
CA LEU A 98 6.74 -6.82 17.14
C LEU A 98 5.65 -7.42 16.23
N GLY A 99 5.60 -8.74 16.08
CA GLY A 99 4.57 -9.43 15.30
C GLY A 99 4.67 -9.27 13.78
N GLN A 100 5.73 -8.64 13.23
CA GLN A 100 5.88 -8.44 11.79
C GLN A 100 6.18 -9.78 11.10
N LEU A 101 5.37 -10.17 10.11
CA LEU A 101 5.56 -11.42 9.37
C LEU A 101 6.17 -11.17 7.99
N PHE A 102 7.26 -11.86 7.70
CA PHE A 102 8.00 -11.75 6.44
C PHE A 102 8.10 -13.10 5.75
N CYS A 103 8.06 -13.12 4.43
CA CYS A 103 8.46 -14.32 3.68
C CYS A 103 9.94 -14.60 3.93
N ASP A 104 10.30 -15.88 3.98
CA ASP A 104 11.68 -16.30 4.19
C ASP A 104 12.55 -15.93 2.99
N ASP A 105 12.04 -16.21 1.78
CA ASP A 105 12.79 -16.09 0.54
C ASP A 105 12.49 -14.79 -0.19
N SER A 106 11.24 -14.57 -0.65
CA SER A 106 10.95 -13.45 -1.54
C SER A 106 9.52 -12.91 -1.49
N ALA A 107 9.42 -11.58 -1.55
CA ALA A 107 8.17 -10.86 -1.82
C ALA A 107 7.49 -11.29 -3.13
N LYS A 108 8.23 -11.92 -4.06
CA LYS A 108 7.68 -12.47 -5.29
C LYS A 108 6.64 -13.56 -5.00
N GLU A 109 6.79 -14.32 -3.92
CA GLU A 109 5.87 -15.40 -3.54
C GLU A 109 4.48 -14.86 -3.27
N ILE A 110 4.36 -13.72 -2.57
CA ILE A 110 3.08 -13.03 -2.33
C ILE A 110 2.46 -12.52 -3.64
N VAL A 111 3.27 -11.98 -4.56
CA VAL A 111 2.75 -11.54 -5.87
C VAL A 111 2.25 -12.72 -6.69
N ASP A 112 3.00 -13.81 -6.71
CA ASP A 112 2.65 -15.02 -7.45
C ASP A 112 1.39 -15.68 -6.85
N LEU A 113 1.25 -15.71 -5.52
CA LEU A 113 0.02 -16.12 -4.83
C LEU A 113 -1.19 -15.31 -5.30
N LEU A 114 -1.10 -13.98 -5.27
CA LEU A 114 -2.22 -13.11 -5.68
C LEU A 114 -2.56 -13.27 -7.16
N LEU A 115 -1.56 -13.49 -8.01
CA LEU A 115 -1.77 -13.75 -9.43
C LEU A 115 -2.40 -15.13 -9.67
N ASN A 116 -2.01 -16.15 -8.91
CA ASN A 116 -2.59 -17.48 -8.99
C ASN A 116 -4.06 -17.46 -8.55
N GLU A 117 -4.40 -16.76 -7.48
CA GLU A 117 -5.80 -16.56 -7.07
C GLU A 117 -6.61 -15.78 -8.10
N CYS A 118 -6.05 -14.72 -8.68
CA CYS A 118 -6.68 -14.03 -9.82
C CYS A 118 -6.94 -14.97 -11.00
N ASN A 119 -5.97 -15.83 -11.34
CA ASN A 119 -6.08 -16.77 -12.45
C ASN A 119 -7.11 -17.88 -12.17
N LYS A 120 -7.17 -18.43 -10.95
CA LYS A 120 -8.22 -19.38 -10.53
C LYS A 120 -9.62 -18.77 -10.61
N ALA A 121 -9.72 -17.46 -10.46
CA ALA A 121 -10.95 -16.69 -10.49
C ALA A 121 -11.25 -16.06 -11.87
N ASP A 122 -10.56 -16.49 -12.92
CA ASP A 122 -10.72 -16.01 -14.31
C ASP A 122 -10.61 -14.47 -14.46
N VAL A 123 -9.81 -13.82 -13.61
CA VAL A 123 -9.57 -12.37 -13.65
C VAL A 123 -8.67 -12.02 -14.84
N THR A 124 -9.12 -11.07 -15.66
CA THR A 124 -8.29 -10.50 -16.73
C THR A 124 -7.40 -9.40 -16.17
N ILE A 125 -6.08 -9.47 -16.38
CA ILE A 125 -5.13 -8.44 -15.95
C ILE A 125 -4.43 -7.84 -17.16
N THR A 126 -4.54 -6.52 -17.33
CA THR A 126 -3.87 -5.76 -18.39
C THR A 126 -2.87 -4.78 -17.78
N THR A 127 -1.59 -4.97 -18.11
CA THR A 127 -0.51 -4.04 -17.76
C THR A 127 -0.20 -3.11 -18.93
N ARG A 128 0.66 -2.10 -18.71
CA ARG A 128 1.03 -1.09 -19.73
C ARG A 128 -0.18 -0.41 -20.37
N CYS A 129 -1.22 -0.18 -19.58
CA CYS A 129 -2.45 0.41 -20.05
C CYS A 129 -2.75 1.68 -19.25
N GLU A 130 -2.72 2.82 -19.93
CA GLU A 130 -2.99 4.12 -19.34
C GLU A 130 -4.48 4.43 -19.40
N ILE A 131 -5.04 4.93 -18.29
CA ILE A 131 -6.41 5.44 -18.26
C ILE A 131 -6.39 6.90 -18.71
N LEU A 132 -7.11 7.19 -19.79
CA LEU A 132 -7.18 8.51 -20.41
C LEU A 132 -8.40 9.29 -19.90
N SER A 133 -9.56 8.64 -19.80
CA SER A 133 -10.76 9.22 -19.18
C SER A 133 -11.58 8.16 -18.46
N VAL A 134 -12.34 8.61 -17.47
CA VAL A 134 -13.36 7.83 -16.76
C VAL A 134 -14.61 8.69 -16.70
N GLU A 135 -15.73 8.15 -17.16
CA GLU A 135 -17.02 8.84 -17.18
C GLU A 135 -18.09 7.95 -16.56
N LYS A 136 -19.07 8.57 -15.89
CA LYS A 136 -20.26 7.85 -15.41
C LYS A 136 -21.31 7.84 -16.52
N ASN A 137 -21.91 6.68 -16.76
CA ASN A 137 -23.02 6.52 -17.71
C ASN A 137 -24.29 6.04 -16.96
N GLU A 138 -25.35 5.69 -17.69
CA GLU A 138 -26.63 5.30 -17.09
C GLU A 138 -26.55 4.01 -16.25
N SER A 139 -25.66 3.08 -16.60
CA SER A 139 -25.56 1.73 -16.01
C SER A 139 -24.27 1.47 -15.23
N GLY A 140 -23.38 2.45 -15.13
CA GLY A 140 -22.07 2.32 -14.47
C GLY A 140 -21.06 3.34 -14.98
N TYR A 141 -19.97 2.85 -15.56
CA TYR A 141 -18.79 3.65 -15.95
C TYR A 141 -18.25 3.25 -17.32
N SER A 142 -17.85 4.24 -18.11
CA SER A 142 -17.09 4.07 -19.35
C SER A 142 -15.67 4.58 -19.16
N LEU A 143 -14.68 3.83 -19.65
CA LEU A 143 -13.26 4.14 -19.54
C LEU A 143 -12.63 4.19 -20.93
N THR A 144 -11.97 5.31 -21.23
CA THR A 144 -11.08 5.40 -22.41
C THR A 144 -9.66 5.10 -21.96
N THR A 145 -8.97 4.19 -22.65
CA THR A 145 -7.59 3.80 -22.31
C THR A 145 -6.70 3.77 -23.54
N SER A 146 -5.39 3.69 -23.32
CA SER A 146 -4.41 3.46 -24.39
C SER A 146 -4.64 2.17 -25.18
N ASN A 147 -5.42 1.22 -24.63
CA ASN A 147 -5.69 -0.09 -25.22
C ASN A 147 -7.14 -0.21 -25.70
N GLY A 148 -7.84 0.91 -25.85
CA GLY A 148 -9.24 0.98 -26.28
C GLY A 148 -10.22 1.23 -25.13
N GLU A 149 -11.50 1.07 -25.44
CA GLU A 149 -12.61 1.43 -24.54
C GLU A 149 -13.17 0.24 -23.77
N TYR A 150 -13.48 0.48 -22.51
CA TYR A 150 -14.10 -0.47 -21.60
C TYR A 150 -15.34 0.11 -20.93
N GLU A 151 -16.28 -0.74 -20.58
CA GLU A 151 -17.42 -0.40 -19.74
C GLU A 151 -17.56 -1.36 -18.56
N CYS A 152 -18.06 -0.86 -17.45
CA CYS A 152 -18.38 -1.68 -16.29
C CYS A 152 -19.50 -1.13 -15.43
N GLU A 153 -20.17 -2.02 -14.69
CA GLU A 153 -21.15 -1.64 -13.67
C GLU A 153 -20.43 -1.05 -12.45
N SER A 154 -19.37 -1.70 -11.99
CA SER A 154 -18.60 -1.31 -10.80
C SER A 154 -17.16 -0.94 -11.13
N LEU A 155 -16.75 0.26 -10.71
CA LEU A 155 -15.37 0.74 -10.84
C LEU A 155 -14.69 0.82 -9.47
N VAL A 156 -13.54 0.18 -9.33
CA VAL A 156 -12.72 0.20 -8.10
C VAL A 156 -11.40 0.94 -8.33
N ILE A 157 -11.11 1.92 -7.48
CA ILE A 157 -9.88 2.71 -7.52
C ILE A 157 -8.88 2.17 -6.51
N ALA A 158 -7.88 1.43 -6.98
CA ALA A 158 -6.83 0.80 -6.17
C ALA A 158 -5.42 1.32 -6.53
N THR A 159 -5.32 2.61 -6.89
CA THR A 159 -4.09 3.22 -7.45
C THR A 159 -3.01 3.60 -6.43
N GLY A 160 -3.29 3.40 -5.14
CA GLY A 160 -2.36 3.70 -4.05
C GLY A 160 -2.16 5.19 -3.78
N GLY A 161 -1.12 5.52 -3.03
CA GLY A 161 -0.76 6.91 -2.69
C GLY A 161 0.47 7.44 -3.44
N LEU A 162 0.93 8.63 -3.03
CA LEU A 162 1.97 9.42 -3.73
C LEU A 162 3.41 8.91 -3.54
N SER A 163 3.66 7.99 -2.61
CA SER A 163 5.01 7.51 -2.31
C SER A 163 5.61 6.71 -3.47
N MET A 164 6.93 6.85 -3.69
CA MET A 164 7.68 6.14 -4.74
C MET A 164 7.19 6.43 -6.18
N PRO A 165 7.21 7.70 -6.64
CA PRO A 165 6.76 8.08 -7.99
C PRO A 165 7.51 7.34 -9.11
N LYS A 166 8.81 7.06 -8.90
CA LYS A 166 9.64 6.27 -9.84
C LYS A 166 9.09 4.86 -10.11
N LEU A 167 8.26 4.31 -9.22
CA LEU A 167 7.66 2.99 -9.37
C LEU A 167 6.26 3.01 -9.99
N GLY A 168 5.70 4.19 -10.24
CA GLY A 168 4.38 4.29 -10.84
C GLY A 168 3.33 4.99 -9.98
N ALA A 169 3.67 5.49 -8.79
CA ALA A 169 2.72 6.28 -8.00
C ALA A 169 2.32 7.58 -8.72
N THR A 170 1.03 7.90 -8.69
CA THR A 170 0.43 9.12 -9.26
C THR A 170 -0.69 9.60 -8.34
N PRO A 171 -1.13 10.87 -8.48
CA PRO A 171 -2.33 11.34 -7.79
C PRO A 171 -3.66 10.87 -8.42
N PHE A 172 -3.65 9.85 -9.29
CA PHE A 172 -4.82 9.49 -10.12
C PHE A 172 -6.08 9.22 -9.28
N GLY A 173 -5.98 8.41 -8.22
CA GLY A 173 -7.13 8.11 -7.37
C GLY A 173 -7.74 9.35 -6.71
N TYR A 174 -6.91 10.31 -6.29
CA TYR A 174 -7.37 11.58 -5.72
C TYR A 174 -8.10 12.43 -6.76
N LYS A 175 -7.58 12.48 -8.00
CA LYS A 175 -8.22 13.20 -9.11
C LYS A 175 -9.59 12.62 -9.45
N ILE A 176 -9.71 11.29 -9.50
CA ILE A 176 -10.99 10.60 -9.70
C ILE A 176 -11.96 10.90 -8.56
N ALA A 177 -11.51 10.87 -7.30
CA ALA A 177 -12.34 11.22 -6.16
C ALA A 177 -12.89 12.64 -6.28
N GLN A 178 -12.04 13.62 -6.60
CA GLN A 178 -12.45 15.01 -6.82
C GLN A 178 -13.41 15.17 -8.01
N GLN A 179 -13.15 14.48 -9.12
CA GLN A 179 -14.03 14.47 -10.30
C GLN A 179 -15.45 14.03 -9.94
N PHE A 180 -15.59 13.05 -9.05
CA PHE A 180 -16.89 12.56 -8.59
C PHE A 180 -17.39 13.25 -7.30
N GLY A 181 -16.84 14.42 -6.96
CA GLY A 181 -17.33 15.29 -5.88
C GLY A 181 -16.98 14.81 -4.46
N LEU A 182 -16.05 13.87 -4.31
CA LEU A 182 -15.57 13.42 -3.00
C LEU A 182 -14.50 14.38 -2.46
N ASN A 183 -14.57 14.67 -1.16
CA ASN A 183 -13.56 15.46 -0.48
C ASN A 183 -12.26 14.65 -0.32
N VAL A 184 -11.14 15.21 -0.76
CA VAL A 184 -9.81 14.64 -0.58
C VAL A 184 -9.08 15.46 0.49
N LEU A 185 -8.74 14.81 1.60
CA LEU A 185 -7.97 15.44 2.67
C LEU A 185 -6.53 15.76 2.22
N PRO A 186 -5.88 16.78 2.83
CA PRO A 186 -4.47 17.07 2.57
C PRO A 186 -3.60 15.83 2.77
N THR A 187 -2.65 15.63 1.85
CA THR A 187 -1.72 14.50 1.90
C THR A 187 -0.34 14.99 2.34
N ARG A 188 0.35 14.17 3.13
CA ARG A 188 1.75 14.39 3.50
C ARG A 188 2.50 13.07 3.50
N ALA A 189 3.83 13.16 3.47
CA ALA A 189 4.67 12.00 3.64
C ALA A 189 4.58 11.48 5.09
N ALA A 190 4.59 10.17 5.24
CA ALA A 190 4.55 9.44 6.50
C ALA A 190 5.42 8.19 6.37
N LEU A 191 5.86 7.63 7.50
CA LEU A 191 6.90 6.59 7.53
C LEU A 191 8.16 7.02 6.75
N VAL A 192 8.60 8.25 7.00
CA VAL A 192 9.75 8.88 6.33
C VAL A 192 10.87 9.21 7.32
N PRO A 193 12.14 9.18 6.88
CA PRO A 193 13.25 9.63 7.70
C PRO A 193 13.19 11.15 7.89
N PHE A 194 13.79 11.62 8.99
CA PHE A 194 13.96 13.03 9.29
C PHE A 194 15.26 13.54 8.66
N THR A 195 15.21 14.75 8.10
CA THR A 195 16.39 15.50 7.65
C THR A 195 16.85 16.42 8.75
N LEU A 196 18.14 16.42 9.06
CA LEU A 196 18.74 17.33 10.03
C LEU A 196 19.16 18.64 9.36
N HIS A 197 19.14 19.74 10.12
CA HIS A 197 19.78 20.99 9.71
C HIS A 197 21.29 20.80 9.59
N ASP A 198 21.95 21.61 8.76
CA ASP A 198 23.37 21.43 8.40
C ASP A 198 24.28 21.31 9.62
N LYS A 199 24.06 22.14 10.65
CA LYS A 199 24.85 22.10 11.89
C LYS A 199 24.77 20.74 12.61
N ASP A 200 23.57 20.20 12.76
CA ASP A 200 23.36 18.93 13.46
C ASP A 200 23.82 17.76 12.59
N LYS A 201 23.61 17.86 11.28
CA LYS A 201 24.09 16.89 10.30
C LYS A 201 25.62 16.79 10.34
N ASP A 202 26.35 17.91 10.38
CA ASP A 202 27.81 17.92 10.46
C ASP A 202 28.30 17.34 11.79
N THR A 203 27.62 17.69 12.89
CA THR A 203 27.94 17.19 14.24
C THR A 203 27.73 15.67 14.35
N LEU A 204 26.70 15.12 13.69
CA LEU A 204 26.32 13.72 13.77
C LEU A 204 26.80 12.88 12.58
N ALA A 205 27.58 13.47 11.65
CA ALA A 205 28.00 12.82 10.42
C ALA A 205 28.81 11.53 10.67
N GLU A 206 29.69 11.55 11.68
CA GLU A 206 30.55 10.42 12.06
C GLU A 206 29.75 9.23 12.60
N LEU A 207 28.50 9.44 13.03
CA LEU A 207 27.63 8.38 13.54
C LEU A 207 26.86 7.65 12.43
N SER A 208 26.96 8.09 11.17
CA SER A 208 26.22 7.49 10.07
C SER A 208 26.46 5.97 9.97
N GLY A 209 25.37 5.18 10.01
CA GLY A 209 25.40 3.72 10.02
C GLY A 209 25.22 3.11 11.41
N ILE A 210 25.36 3.88 12.49
CA ILE A 210 25.10 3.42 13.85
C ILE A 210 23.59 3.38 14.10
N ALA A 211 23.13 2.27 14.67
CA ALA A 211 21.77 2.09 15.16
C ALA A 211 21.75 2.01 16.69
N VAL A 212 20.80 2.69 17.32
CA VAL A 212 20.60 2.71 18.77
C VAL A 212 19.12 2.60 19.11
N ASP A 213 18.78 1.86 20.16
CA ASP A 213 17.41 1.80 20.66
C ASP A 213 17.04 3.12 21.35
N VAL A 214 15.92 3.71 20.95
CA VAL A 214 15.43 4.98 21.47
C VAL A 214 13.95 4.89 21.83
N TYR A 215 13.50 5.86 22.63
CA TYR A 215 12.09 6.21 22.74
C TYR A 215 11.88 7.49 21.94
N ALA A 216 11.32 7.38 20.73
CA ALA A 216 10.96 8.53 19.92
C ALA A 216 9.55 8.99 20.30
N SER A 217 9.40 10.22 20.78
CA SER A 217 8.13 10.72 21.32
C SER A 217 7.74 12.03 20.65
N CYS A 218 6.49 12.14 20.22
CA CYS A 218 5.94 13.35 19.64
C CYS A 218 4.48 13.42 20.04
N ASN A 219 4.04 14.61 20.47
CA ASN A 219 2.70 14.79 21.02
C ASN A 219 2.43 13.76 22.14
N ASN A 220 1.34 12.99 22.06
CA ASN A 220 1.00 11.95 23.04
C ASN A 220 1.36 10.53 22.58
N THR A 221 2.30 10.38 21.65
CA THR A 221 2.69 9.09 21.05
C THR A 221 4.17 8.83 21.23
N THR A 222 4.52 7.60 21.59
CA THR A 222 5.90 7.16 21.78
C THR A 222 6.11 5.80 21.13
N PHE A 223 7.22 5.65 20.41
CA PHE A 223 7.68 4.37 19.87
C PHE A 223 9.04 4.02 20.44
N LYS A 224 9.19 2.77 20.90
CA LYS A 224 10.45 2.22 21.38
C LYS A 224 11.03 1.26 20.35
N GLU A 225 11.99 1.73 19.56
CA GLU A 225 12.73 0.87 18.63
C GLU A 225 14.05 1.51 18.19
N ALA A 226 14.75 0.86 17.26
CA ALA A 226 15.98 1.37 16.70
C ALA A 226 15.76 2.68 15.93
N MET A 227 16.58 3.67 16.24
CA MET A 227 16.90 4.81 15.40
C MET A 227 18.21 4.53 14.67
N LEU A 228 18.29 4.93 13.41
CA LEU A 228 19.48 4.81 12.56
C LEU A 228 19.98 6.19 12.18
N PHE A 229 21.24 6.50 12.50
CA PHE A 229 21.92 7.67 11.97
C PHE A 229 22.26 7.46 10.49
N THR A 230 22.00 8.46 9.66
CA THR A 230 22.28 8.43 8.22
C THR A 230 22.98 9.71 7.78
N HIS A 231 23.61 9.69 6.61
CA HIS A 231 24.21 10.87 5.98
C HIS A 231 23.26 12.06 5.74
N ARG A 232 21.93 11.88 5.85
CA ARG A 232 20.93 12.95 5.69
C ARG A 232 20.25 13.37 6.99
N GLY A 233 20.35 12.54 8.03
CA GLY A 233 19.60 12.71 9.26
C GLY A 233 19.23 11.38 9.91
N LEU A 234 18.02 11.29 10.47
CA LEU A 234 17.60 10.17 11.32
C LEU A 234 16.58 9.27 10.62
N SER A 235 16.79 7.96 10.68
CA SER A 235 15.94 6.92 10.10
C SER A 235 15.74 5.80 11.14
N GLY A 236 15.37 4.61 10.68
CA GLY A 236 15.09 3.46 11.54
C GLY A 236 13.64 3.43 12.03
N PRO A 237 13.13 2.25 12.44
CA PRO A 237 11.72 2.07 12.75
C PRO A 237 11.13 3.10 13.71
N ALA A 238 11.86 3.50 14.77
CA ALA A 238 11.37 4.50 15.72
C ALA A 238 11.07 5.84 15.03
N MET A 239 11.99 6.31 14.20
CA MET A 239 11.86 7.58 13.48
C MET A 239 10.82 7.49 12.36
N LEU A 240 10.77 6.37 11.65
CA LEU A 240 9.75 6.17 10.62
C LEU A 240 8.35 6.18 11.24
N GLN A 241 8.12 5.44 12.33
CA GLN A 241 6.83 5.39 13.02
C GLN A 241 6.40 6.79 13.51
N ILE A 242 7.28 7.49 14.26
CA ILE A 242 6.93 8.78 14.86
C ILE A 242 6.72 9.89 13.83
N SER A 243 7.33 9.81 12.63
CA SER A 243 7.11 10.77 11.54
C SER A 243 5.64 10.89 11.11
N SER A 244 4.83 9.86 11.39
CA SER A 244 3.40 9.87 11.11
C SER A 244 2.60 10.72 12.11
N TYR A 245 3.17 11.07 13.26
CA TYR A 245 2.55 11.87 14.32
C TYR A 245 3.15 13.26 14.48
N TRP A 246 4.33 13.47 13.89
CA TRP A 246 5.05 14.73 13.93
C TRP A 246 4.62 15.67 12.79
N GLU A 247 4.46 16.94 13.12
CA GLU A 247 4.34 18.05 12.17
C GLU A 247 5.46 19.08 12.34
N ALA A 248 5.70 19.88 11.30
CA ALA A 248 6.76 20.89 11.33
C ALA A 248 6.53 21.91 12.45
N GLY A 249 7.44 21.92 13.43
CA GLY A 249 7.35 22.76 14.63
C GLY A 249 7.08 21.97 15.92
N ASP A 250 6.65 20.71 15.81
CA ASP A 250 6.48 19.85 16.97
C ASP A 250 7.82 19.45 17.58
N SER A 251 7.83 19.28 18.91
CA SER A 251 8.98 18.71 19.63
C SER A 251 9.06 17.20 19.43
N LEU A 252 10.29 16.69 19.36
CA LEU A 252 10.63 15.28 19.12
C LEU A 252 11.68 14.76 20.11
#